data_AF-A0A844CXU6-F1
#
_entry.id   AF-A0A844CXU6-F1
#
_cell.length_a   1.000
_cell.length_b   1.000
_cell.length_c   1.000
_cell.angle_alpha   90.00
_cell.angle_beta   90.00
_cell.angle_gamma   90.00
#
_symmetry.space_group_name_H-M   'P 1'
#
loop_
_entity.id
_entity.type
_entity.pdbx_description
1 polymer ?
#
loop_
_entity_poly.entity_id
_entity_poly.type
_entity_poly.pdbx_seq_one_letter_code
_entity_poly.pdbx_strand_id
1 'polypeptide(L)'
;MLKSPRLALGLAAILLTGGANAQNYITPKGFQSQTAARTTATRPAADHQGQWWTHPLGCEYSRAGLPGETVWYIIVNTMRNGCPHRIVIESHSGVY
;
A
#
# COMPACT_ATOMS: atom_id res chain seq x y z
N MET A 1 37.02 -25.84 -33.73
CA MET A 1 38.05 -24.79 -33.91
C MET A 1 37.31 -23.45 -33.86
N LEU A 2 36.98 -22.91 -32.68
CA LEU A 2 37.78 -22.06 -31.78
C LEU A 2 38.33 -20.78 -32.44
N LYS A 3 37.62 -19.65 -32.29
CA LYS A 3 38.18 -18.42 -31.67
C LYS A 3 37.10 -17.35 -31.46
N SER A 4 36.74 -17.11 -30.20
CA SER A 4 36.09 -15.87 -29.75
C SER A 4 37.16 -14.79 -29.59
N PRO A 5 36.90 -13.51 -29.92
CA PRO A 5 37.53 -12.39 -29.26
C PRO A 5 36.58 -11.82 -28.20
N ARG A 6 37.05 -11.86 -26.96
CA ARG A 6 36.45 -11.16 -25.82
C ARG A 6 36.61 -9.66 -26.05
N LEU A 7 35.50 -8.92 -26.19
CA LEU A 7 35.47 -7.49 -25.94
C LEU A 7 34.75 -7.28 -24.62
N ALA A 8 35.55 -7.17 -23.55
CA ALA A 8 35.14 -6.58 -22.30
C ALA A 8 35.15 -5.05 -22.51
N LEU A 9 33.97 -4.44 -22.59
CA LEU A 9 33.82 -2.99 -22.47
C LEU A 9 32.81 -2.67 -21.37
N GLY A 10 33.35 -2.09 -20.29
CA GLY A 10 32.71 -1.02 -19.53
C GLY A 10 31.46 -1.36 -18.72
N LEU A 11 31.63 -1.61 -17.43
CA LEU A 11 30.62 -1.19 -16.45
C LEU A 11 30.52 0.34 -16.51
N ALA A 12 29.46 0.85 -17.15
CA ALA A 12 29.02 2.22 -16.94
C ALA A 12 27.85 2.19 -15.94
N ALA A 13 28.16 2.42 -14.67
CA ALA A 13 27.16 2.67 -13.65
C ALA A 13 26.56 4.07 -13.89
N ILE A 14 25.49 4.14 -14.66
CA ILE A 14 24.69 5.36 -14.78
C ILE A 14 23.81 5.43 -13.53
N LEU A 15 24.28 6.20 -12.54
CA LEU A 15 23.48 6.67 -11.43
C LEU A 15 22.39 7.59 -11.99
N LEU A 16 21.20 7.04 -12.28
CA LEU A 16 20.00 7.86 -12.39
C LEU A 16 19.59 8.28 -10.97
N THR A 17 20.17 9.38 -10.49
CA THR A 17 19.59 10.15 -9.38
C THR A 17 18.33 10.86 -9.89
N GLY A 18 17.30 10.07 -10.20
CA GLY A 18 15.94 10.54 -10.39
C GLY A 18 15.36 10.81 -9.02
N GLY A 19 15.52 12.02 -8.50
CA GLY A 19 14.81 12.48 -7.32
C GLY A 19 13.31 12.49 -7.60
N ALA A 20 12.62 11.41 -7.25
CA ALA A 20 11.17 11.42 -7.15
C ALA A 20 10.79 12.26 -5.94
N ASN A 21 10.66 13.58 -6.11
CA ASN A 21 9.98 14.42 -5.13
C ASN A 21 8.48 14.17 -5.27
N ALA A 22 8.01 13.07 -4.67
CA ALA A 22 6.60 12.80 -4.45
C ALA A 22 6.17 13.26 -3.04
N GLN A 23 6.67 14.41 -2.58
CA GLN A 23 6.09 15.10 -1.43
C GLN A 23 5.20 16.21 -1.95
N ASN A 24 3.96 15.88 -2.33
CA ASN A 24 2.79 16.76 -2.22
C ASN A 24 1.58 16.04 -2.83
N TYR A 25 1.03 15.06 -2.12
CA TYR A 25 -0.38 14.78 -2.27
C TYR A 25 -0.95 14.45 -0.89
N ILE A 26 -1.97 15.23 -0.53
CA ILE A 26 -2.93 15.05 0.55
C ILE A 26 -2.41 15.27 1.99
N THR A 27 -2.68 16.46 2.53
CA THR A 27 -3.05 16.61 3.94
C THR A 27 -4.57 16.75 4.00
N PRO A 28 -5.34 15.66 4.15
CA PRO A 28 -6.75 15.78 4.45
C PRO A 28 -6.85 16.27 5.90
N LYS A 29 -7.30 17.51 6.10
CA LYS A 29 -7.88 17.94 7.38
C LYS A 29 -9.02 16.96 7.70
N GLY A 30 -8.75 15.99 8.58
CA GLY A 30 -9.71 14.95 8.95
C GLY A 30 -9.12 13.64 9.44
N PHE A 31 -7.83 13.37 9.25
CA PHE A 31 -7.16 12.18 9.81
C PHE A 31 -6.82 12.40 11.29
N GLN A 32 -7.83 12.65 12.11
CA GLN A 32 -7.73 12.42 13.54
C GLN A 32 -7.44 10.93 13.72
N SER A 33 -6.41 10.61 14.51
CA SER A 33 -6.04 9.25 14.89
C SER A 33 -7.26 8.49 15.39
N GLN A 34 -7.90 7.76 14.49
CA GLN A 34 -8.75 6.64 14.87
C GLN A 34 -7.81 5.51 15.20
N THR A 35 -7.08 5.70 16.31
CA THR A 35 -6.26 4.70 16.98
C THR A 35 -7.08 3.43 17.00
N ALA A 36 -6.68 2.45 16.19
CA ALA A 36 -7.24 1.12 16.05
C ALA A 36 -8.52 0.94 16.85
N ALA A 37 -9.63 1.50 16.35
CA ALA A 37 -10.91 1.07 16.85
C ALA A 37 -10.92 -0.42 16.49
N ARG A 38 -10.76 -1.27 17.51
CA ARG A 38 -11.04 -2.70 17.44
C ARG A 38 -12.54 -2.86 17.24
N THR A 39 -13.07 -2.21 16.22
CA THR A 39 -14.34 -2.52 15.64
C THR A 39 -14.18 -3.94 15.15
N THR A 40 -15.07 -4.79 15.60
CA THR A 40 -15.49 -6.00 14.89
C THR A 40 -16.10 -5.60 13.53
N ALA A 41 -15.46 -4.68 12.80
CA ALA A 41 -15.78 -4.31 11.45
C ALA A 41 -15.48 -5.52 10.58
N THR A 42 -16.35 -5.82 9.62
CA THR A 42 -16.07 -6.87 8.65
C THR A 42 -14.72 -6.60 8.01
N ARG A 43 -13.87 -7.63 7.96
CA ARG A 43 -12.50 -7.54 7.45
C ARG A 43 -12.34 -8.53 6.29
N PRO A 44 -11.41 -8.25 5.37
CA PRO A 44 -10.92 -9.26 4.46
C PRO A 44 -10.42 -10.48 5.23
N ALA A 45 -10.61 -11.67 4.67
CA ALA A 45 -10.04 -12.89 5.22
C ALA A 45 -8.50 -12.81 5.23
N ALA A 46 -7.85 -13.45 6.20
CA ALA A 46 -6.40 -13.39 6.36
C ALA A 46 -5.65 -13.99 5.16
N ASP A 47 -6.27 -14.94 4.46
CA ASP A 47 -5.78 -15.60 3.26
C ASP A 47 -6.14 -14.87 1.96
N HIS A 48 -6.88 -13.75 2.02
CA HIS A 48 -7.15 -12.92 0.84
C HIS A 48 -5.81 -12.50 0.21
N GLN A 49 -5.61 -12.76 -1.09
CA GLN A 49 -4.36 -12.41 -1.79
C GLN A 49 -4.51 -11.20 -2.72
N GLY A 50 -5.74 -10.74 -2.97
CA GLY A 50 -6.02 -9.67 -3.91
C GLY A 50 -5.62 -8.28 -3.43
N GLN A 51 -5.30 -7.41 -4.37
CA GLN A 51 -5.06 -5.97 -4.16
C GLN A 51 -6.33 -5.21 -3.75
N TRP A 52 -7.50 -5.75 -4.08
CA TRP A 52 -8.81 -5.12 -3.89
C TRP A 52 -9.71 -5.99 -3.02
N TRP A 53 -10.58 -5.37 -2.24
CA TRP A 53 -11.60 -6.04 -1.43
C TRP A 53 -12.85 -5.18 -1.29
N THR A 54 -14.02 -5.82 -1.27
CA THR A 54 -15.32 -5.17 -1.14
C THR A 54 -15.94 -5.51 0.20
N HIS A 55 -16.25 -4.50 1.00
CA HIS A 55 -16.98 -4.62 2.26
C HIS A 55 -18.44 -4.99 1.99
N PRO A 56 -19.13 -5.75 2.87
CA PRO A 56 -20.56 -6.07 2.70
C PRO A 56 -21.50 -4.86 2.56
N LEU A 57 -21.04 -3.67 2.97
CA LEU A 57 -21.77 -2.40 2.80
C LEU A 57 -21.59 -1.79 1.39
N GLY A 58 -20.83 -2.43 0.50
CA GLY A 58 -20.58 -1.97 -0.86
C GLY A 58 -19.52 -0.88 -0.99
N CYS A 59 -18.63 -0.75 -0.01
CA CYS A 59 -17.42 0.08 -0.09
C CYS A 59 -16.24 -0.78 -0.54
N GLU A 60 -15.35 -0.19 -1.33
CA GLU A 60 -14.17 -0.88 -1.86
C GLU A 60 -12.90 -0.36 -1.19
N TYR A 61 -11.91 -1.25 -1.08
CA TYR A 61 -10.64 -0.98 -0.41
C TYR A 61 -9.47 -1.45 -1.26
N SER A 62 -8.36 -0.73 -1.17
CA SER A 62 -7.05 -1.15 -1.69
C SER A 62 -6.13 -1.57 -0.55
N ARG A 63 -5.39 -2.66 -0.75
CA ARG A 63 -4.34 -3.13 0.15
C ARG A 63 -3.07 -2.27 0.03
N ALA A 64 -2.45 -1.92 1.15
CA ALA A 64 -1.13 -1.31 1.22
C ALA A 64 -0.47 -1.61 2.57
N GLY A 65 0.81 -1.28 2.71
CA GLY A 65 1.59 -1.50 3.92
C GLY A 65 3.07 -1.69 3.59
N LEU A 66 3.93 -1.62 4.61
CA LEU A 66 5.30 -2.09 4.51
C LEU A 66 5.34 -3.63 4.41
N PRO A 67 6.48 -4.25 4.03
CA PRO A 67 6.62 -5.70 4.11
C PRO A 67 6.24 -6.23 5.50
N GLY A 68 5.30 -7.17 5.55
CA GLY A 68 4.73 -7.71 6.78
C GLY A 68 3.52 -6.93 7.32
N GLU A 69 3.24 -5.72 6.85
CA GLU A 69 2.03 -4.99 7.22
C GLU A 69 0.92 -5.20 6.19
N THR A 70 -0.31 -5.28 6.68
CA THR A 70 -1.50 -5.33 5.82
C THR A 70 -2.51 -4.33 6.33
N VAL A 71 -2.67 -3.27 5.55
CA VAL A 71 -3.62 -2.18 5.79
C VAL A 71 -4.50 -2.02 4.57
N TRP A 72 -5.80 -1.88 4.80
CA TRP A 72 -6.77 -1.63 3.73
C TRP A 72 -7.27 -0.21 3.83
N TYR A 73 -7.12 0.54 2.75
CA TYR A 73 -7.57 1.93 2.65
C TYR A 73 -8.80 2.02 1.76
N ILE A 74 -9.80 2.79 2.20
CA ILE A 74 -11.03 2.96 1.44
C ILE A 74 -10.74 3.67 0.10
N ILE A 75 -11.36 3.17 -0.98
CA ILE A 75 -11.42 3.88 -2.25
C ILE A 75 -12.50 4.94 -2.11
N VAL A 76 -12.09 6.20 -2.02
CA VAL A 76 -12.96 7.33 -1.64
C VAL A 76 -14.23 7.46 -2.48
N ASN A 77 -14.19 7.10 -3.76
CA ASN A 77 -15.35 7.15 -4.66
C ASN A 77 -16.46 6.13 -4.31
N THR A 78 -16.16 5.16 -3.45
CA THR A 78 -17.12 4.14 -2.97
C THR A 78 -17.46 4.31 -1.49
N MET A 79 -17.01 5.39 -0.87
CA MET A 79 -17.26 5.67 0.54
C MET A 79 -18.76 5.83 0.81
N ARG A 80 -19.25 5.15 1.85
CA ARG A 80 -20.62 5.20 2.33
C ARG A 80 -20.63 5.35 3.84
N ASN A 81 -21.76 5.82 4.38
CA ASN A 81 -21.94 5.90 5.82
C ASN A 81 -21.74 4.52 6.47
N GLY A 82 -20.93 4.47 7.52
CA GLY A 82 -20.61 3.25 8.25
C GLY A 82 -19.38 2.48 7.72
N CYS A 83 -18.78 2.89 6.61
CA CYS A 83 -17.52 2.29 6.13
C CYS A 83 -16.31 2.88 6.87
N PRO A 84 -15.46 2.05 7.50
CA PRO A 84 -14.20 2.51 8.05
C PRO A 84 -13.30 3.14 6.97
N HIS A 85 -12.58 4.22 7.29
CA HIS A 85 -11.61 4.77 6.34
C HIS A 85 -10.39 3.86 6.12
N ARG A 86 -10.08 3.04 7.14
CA ARG A 86 -8.94 2.14 7.16
C ARG A 86 -9.26 0.88 7.96
N ILE A 87 -8.73 -0.26 7.53
CA ILE A 87 -8.80 -1.55 8.25
C ILE A 87 -7.37 -2.11 8.38
N VAL A 88 -6.82 -2.14 9.60
CA VAL A 88 -5.41 -2.50 9.88
C VAL A 88 -5.29 -3.94 10.36
N ILE A 89 -4.97 -4.89 9.47
CA ILE A 89 -4.88 -6.34 9.78
C ILE A 89 -3.62 -6.64 10.57
N GLU A 90 -2.48 -6.14 10.08
CA GLU A 90 -1.18 -6.32 10.69
C GLU A 90 -0.39 -5.01 10.56
N SER A 91 0.16 -4.53 11.68
CA SER A 91 1.02 -3.35 11.73
C SER A 91 2.15 -3.58 12.73
N HIS A 92 3.37 -3.23 12.32
CA HIS A 92 4.59 -3.41 13.12
C HIS A 92 5.02 -2.10 13.78
N SER A 93 4.61 -0.97 13.20
CA SER A 93 5.16 0.35 13.49
C SER A 93 4.30 1.20 14.44
N GLY A 94 3.07 0.79 14.73
CA GLY A 94 2.12 1.59 15.51
C GLY A 94 1.73 2.92 14.82
N VAL A 95 2.07 3.06 13.53
CA VAL A 95 1.82 4.27 12.72
C VAL A 95 0.36 4.33 12.24
N TYR A 96 -0.40 3.24 12.33
CA TYR A 96 -1.74 3.09 11.74
C TYR A 96 -2.88 2.87 12.72
#